data_AF-A0A3D2FE95-F1
#
_entry.id   AF-A0A3D2FE95-F1
#
_cell.length_a   1.000
_cell.length_b   1.000
_cell.length_c   1.000
_cell.angle_alpha   90.00
_cell.angle_beta   90.00
_cell.angle_gamma   90.00
#
_symmetry.space_group_name_H-M   'P 1'
#
loop_
_entity.id
_entity.type
_entity.pdbx_description
1 polymer ?
#
loop_
_entity_poly.entity_id
_entity_poly.type
_entity_poly.pdbx_seq_one_letter_code
_entity_poly.pdbx_strand_id
1 'polypeptide(L)' 'IFGTIMIAVFGAGSWAAQLGSLAIVGIYTLVVSIVLVLIIRLFIPIRVDEETEVNGLDLAVHGERAYDMSS' A
#
# COMPACT_ATOMS: atom_id res chain seq x y z
N ILE A 1 -4.30 8.10 -10.48
CA ILE A 1 -3.25 8.81 -11.24
C ILE A 1 -3.62 8.91 -12.73
N PHE A 2 -3.58 7.82 -13.50
CA PHE A 2 -3.91 7.85 -14.95
C PHE A 2 -5.27 8.47 -15.26
N GLY A 3 -6.35 8.00 -14.64
CA GLY A 3 -7.69 8.55 -14.86
C GLY A 3 -7.82 10.05 -14.55
N THR A 4 -7.20 10.52 -13.47
CA THR A 4 -7.14 11.95 -13.09
C THR A 4 -6.49 12.80 -14.19
N ILE A 5 -5.40 12.31 -14.79
CA ILE A 5 -4.71 13.00 -15.90
C ILE A 5 -5.60 13.00 -17.16
N MET A 6 -6.29 11.90 -17.45
CA MET A 6 -7.13 11.79 -18.65
C MET A 6 -8.30 12.78 -18.68
N ILE A 7 -8.79 13.23 -17.52
CA ILE A 7 -9.83 14.28 -17.45
C ILE A 7 -9.35 15.57 -18.14
N ALA A 8 -8.08 15.95 -17.95
CA ALA A 8 -7.50 17.11 -18.62
C ALA A 8 -7.21 16.83 -20.10
N VAL A 9 -6.73 15.63 -20.43
CA VAL A 9 -6.43 15.21 -21.82
C VAL A 9 -7.67 15.28 -22.71
N PHE A 10 -8.81 14.81 -22.22
CA PHE A 10 -10.07 14.86 -22.97
C PHE A 10 -10.79 16.21 -22.87
N GLY A 11 -10.18 17.23 -22.26
CA GLY A 11 -10.75 18.57 -22.16
C GLY A 11 -11.94 18.69 -21.18
N ALA A 12 -12.19 17.68 -20.36
CA ALA A 12 -13.26 17.67 -19.36
C ALA A 12 -12.88 18.38 -18.04
N GLY A 13 -11.64 18.88 -17.92
CA GLY A 13 -11.16 19.65 -16.78
C GLY A 13 -9.83 20.36 -17.07
N SER A 14 -9.43 21.28 -16.19
CA SER A 14 -8.18 22.03 -16.38
C SER A 14 -6.94 21.23 -15.97
N TRP A 15 -5.85 21.37 -16.72
CA TRP A 15 -4.55 20.76 -16.41
C TRP A 15 -4.05 21.12 -15.01
N ALA A 16 -4.19 22.39 -14.62
CA ALA A 16 -3.79 22.88 -13.31
C ALA A 16 -4.56 22.19 -12.18
N ALA A 17 -5.88 21.99 -12.33
CA ALA A 17 -6.68 21.30 -11.32
C ALA A 17 -6.31 19.81 -11.22
N GLN A 18 -6.11 19.12 -12.35
CA GLN A 18 -5.80 17.69 -12.34
C GLN A 18 -4.39 17.40 -11.80
N LEU A 19 -3.38 18.13 -12.25
CA LEU A 19 -2.01 17.94 -11.76
C LEU A 19 -1.84 18.46 -10.32
N GLY A 20 -2.47 19.59 -9.99
CA GLY A 20 -2.43 20.15 -8.63
C GLY A 20 -3.08 19.22 -7.60
N SER A 21 -4.29 18.71 -7.89
CA SER A 21 -4.96 17.76 -7.00
C SER A 21 -4.20 16.44 -6.88
N LEU A 22 -3.64 15.93 -8.00
CA LEU A 22 -2.79 14.74 -7.99
C LEU A 22 -1.56 14.92 -7.10
N ALA A 23 -0.89 16.07 -7.18
CA ALA A 23 0.27 16.37 -6.33
C ALA A 23 -0.12 16.43 -4.84
N ILE A 24 -1.22 17.13 -4.52
CA ILE A 24 -1.70 17.25 -3.13
C ILE A 24 -2.04 15.89 -2.54
N VAL A 25 -2.86 15.09 -3.24
CA VAL A 25 -3.26 13.76 -2.77
C VAL A 25 -2.05 12.82 -2.70
N GLY A 26 -1.14 12.90 -3.67
CA GLY A 26 0.09 12.11 -3.68
C GLY A 26 0.98 12.39 -2.47
N ILE A 27 1.24 13.67 -2.17
CA ILE A 27 2.03 14.09 -1.01
C ILE A 27 1.31 13.69 0.28
N TYR A 28 0.02 13.97 0.39
CA TYR A 28 -0.77 13.63 1.58
C TYR A 28 -0.71 12.13 1.85
N THR A 29 -0.99 11.31 0.83
CA THR A 29 -1.00 9.84 0.96
C THR A 29 0.37 9.33 1.37
N LEU A 30 1.45 9.83 0.75
CA LEU A 30 2.81 9.41 1.06
C LEU A 30 3.19 9.77 2.50
N VAL A 31 3.06 11.05 2.86
CA VAL A 31 3.49 11.57 4.17
C VAL A 31 2.66 10.95 5.29
N VAL A 32 1.33 10.97 5.18
CA VAL A 32 0.45 10.45 6.24
C VAL A 32 0.63 8.94 6.39
N SER A 33 0.74 8.17 5.29
CA SER A 33 0.98 6.73 5.41
C SER A 33 2.32 6.43 6.08
N ILE A 34 3.39 7.14 5.72
CA ILE A 34 4.70 6.98 6.37
C ILE A 34 4.61 7.30 7.86
N VAL A 35 3.99 8.43 8.23
CA VAL A 35 3.82 8.83 9.63
C VAL A 35 3.05 7.76 10.41
N LEU A 36 1.94 7.25 9.87
CA LEU A 36 1.17 6.19 10.52
C LEU A 36 1.96 4.90 10.69
N VAL A 37 2.65 4.45 9.65
CA VAL A 37 3.51 3.24 9.70
C VAL A 37 4.61 3.41 10.75
N LEU A 38 5.26 4.58 10.80
CA LEU A 38 6.30 4.86 11.78
C LEU A 38 5.74 4.87 13.21
N ILE A 39 4.59 5.51 13.44
CA ILE A 39 3.93 5.53 14.75
C ILE A 39 3.58 4.12 15.21
N ILE A 40 2.95 3.32 14.35
CA ILE A 40 2.55 1.94 14.69
C ILE A 40 3.78 1.08 15.01
N ARG A 41 4.85 1.24 14.22
CA ARG A 41 6.12 0.51 14.41
C ARG A 41 6.78 0.77 15.77
N LEU A 42 6.47 1.89 16.44
CA LEU A 42 6.95 2.15 17.79
C LEU A 42 6.33 1.22 18.84
N PHE A 43 5.10 0.73 18.59
CA PHE A 43 4.36 -0.09 19.54
C PHE A 43 4.38 -1.57 19.19
N ILE A 44 4.26 -1.90 17.90
CA ILE A 44 4.21 -3.29 17.41
C ILE A 44 5.01 -3.46 16.12
N PRO A 45 5.69 -4.61 15.93
CA PRO A 45 6.32 -4.92 14.66
C PRO A 45 5.25 -5.18 13.59
N ILE A 46 5.33 -4.48 12.46
CA ILE A 46 4.40 -4.63 11.33
C ILE A 46 4.79 -5.81 10.44
N ARG A 47 6.09 -6.12 10.36
CA ARG A 47 6.63 -7.28 9.63
C ARG A 47 7.02 -8.36 10.62
N VAL A 48 6.72 -9.61 10.29
CA VAL A 48 7.17 -10.80 11.03
C VAL A 48 8.70 -10.94 10.98
N ASP A 49 9.26 -11.79 11.84
CA ASP A 49 10.68 -12.14 11.79
C ASP A 49 11.02 -12.97 10.55
N GLU A 50 12.32 -13.09 10.24
CA GLU A 50 12.82 -13.73 9.02
C GLU A 50 12.50 -15.22 8.97
N GLU A 51 12.54 -15.94 10.10
CA GLU A 51 12.22 -17.37 10.14
C GLU A 51 10.72 -17.58 9.84
N THR A 52 9.86 -16.80 10.49
CA THR A 52 8.41 -16.81 10.23
C THR A 52 8.09 -16.44 8.77
N GLU A 53 8.81 -15.48 8.19
CA GLU A 53 8.63 -15.09 6.79
C GLU A 53 9.02 -16.20 5.80
N VAL A 54 10.14 -16.89 6.05
CA VAL A 54 10.64 -17.98 5.21
C VAL A 54 9.75 -19.22 5.32
N ASN A 55 9.27 -19.55 6.52
CA ASN A 55 8.38 -20.70 6.75
C ASN A 55 6.95 -20.46 6.24
N GLY A 56 6.56 -19.20 6.03
CA GLY A 56 5.25 -18.79 5.54
C GLY A 56 4.24 -18.55 6.66
N LEU A 57 3.46 -17.47 6.55
CA LEU A 57 2.52 -17.03 7.59
C LEU A 57 1.36 -18.02 7.80
N ASP A 58 0.98 -18.77 6.77
CA ASP A 58 -0.07 -19.79 6.89
C ASP A 58 0.34 -20.85 7.91
N LEU A 59 1.58 -21.36 7.80
CA LEU A 59 2.11 -22.35 8.73
C LEU A 59 2.48 -21.74 10.08
N ALA A 60 3.22 -20.62 10.06
CA ALA A 60 3.83 -20.08 11.26
C ALA A 60 2.86 -19.31 12.17
N VAL A 61 1.80 -18.71 11.62
CA VAL A 61 0.82 -17.91 12.40
C VAL A 61 -0.55 -18.60 12.46
N HIS A 62 -0.95 -19.32 11.42
CA HIS A 62 -2.28 -19.92 11.34
C HIS A 62 -2.26 -21.44 11.56
N GLY A 63 -1.10 -22.11 11.50
CA GLY A 63 -0.97 -23.56 11.68
C GLY A 63 -1.58 -24.38 10.53
N GLU A 64 -1.83 -23.73 9.39
CA GLU A 64 -2.54 -24.31 8.25
C GLU A 64 -1.67 -24.26 6.99
N ARG A 65 -2.03 -25.06 5.98
CA ARG A 65 -1.54 -24.91 4.62
C ARG A 65 -2.71 -24.50 3.74
N ALA A 66 -2.61 -23.36 3.05
CA ALA A 66 -3.68 -22.89 2.17
C ALA A 66 -4.00 -23.88 1.04
N TYR A 67 -3.00 -24.63 0.57
CA TYR A 67 -3.14 -25.64 -0.46
C TYR A 67 -2.39 -26.90 -0.07
N ASP A 68 -3.06 -28.05 -0.14
CA ASP A 68 -2.42 -29.34 -0.02
C ASP A 68 -1.86 -29.72 -1.40
N MET A 69 -0.53 -29.77 -1.53
CA MET A 69 0.12 -30.26 -2.75
C MET A 69 0.04 -31.79 -2.79
N SER A 70 -1.17 -32.34 -2.85
CA SER A 70 -1.37 -33.73 -3.25
C SER A 70 -1.25 -33.79 -4.78
N SER A 71 -0.08 -34.18 -5.27
CA SER A 71 0.10 -34.63 -6.66
C SER A 71 -0.10 -36.14 -6.74
#